data_AF-A0A519MC25-F1
#
_entry.id   AF-A0A519MC25-F1
#
_cell.length_a   1.000
_cell.length_b   1.000
_cell.length_c   1.000
_cell.angle_alpha   90.00
_cell.angle_beta   90.00
_cell.angle_gamma   90.00
#
_symmetry.space_group_name_H-M   'P 1'
#
loop_
_entity.id
_entity.type
_entity.pdbx_description
1 polymer ?
#
loop_
_entity_poly.entity_id
_entity_poly.type
_entity_poly.pdbx_seq_one_letter_code
_entity_poly.pdbx_strand_id
1 'polypeptide(L)'
;ERTYGWAWLLKLQLELELLNEPFAEELAANLKPLTNLIADRYIEFLPKLNYPVRAGTHPNTAFGLSLAWDYAVYSKNLPLQESIRTNALRLFKNDMDCPFNWEPSGTDFLSPCLEEIGIMRRVLPKAEFLQWLKDFAKPIFGKKYNWETAKVSDRSDGHLVHLDGLNFSRAWNLYELAKQFPKELGHLKKLADTHMQFSLPAITDGNYEGEHWLASFALYAFEKAT
;
A
#
# COMPACT_ATOMS: atom_id res chain seq x y z
N GLU A 1 14.20 -0.57 -9.27
CA GLU A 1 12.92 -0.88 -9.92
C GLU A 1 11.95 0.29 -9.81
N ARG A 2 11.14 0.54 -10.84
CA ARG A 2 10.13 1.62 -10.86
C ARG A 2 8.73 1.01 -10.76
N THR A 3 7.80 1.55 -9.97
CA THR A 3 7.94 2.62 -8.96
C THR A 3 8.38 2.12 -7.58
N TYR A 4 8.48 0.81 -7.38
CA TYR A 4 8.73 0.18 -6.07
C TYR A 4 9.93 0.75 -5.29
N GLY A 5 11.13 0.73 -5.89
CA GLY A 5 12.33 1.21 -5.21
C GLY A 5 12.31 2.71 -4.97
N TRP A 6 11.64 3.47 -5.83
CA TRP A 6 11.42 4.90 -5.63
C TRP A 6 10.51 5.16 -4.43
N ALA A 7 9.42 4.39 -4.32
CA ALA A 7 8.47 4.48 -3.22
C ALA A 7 9.13 4.21 -1.86
N TRP A 8 9.95 3.16 -1.78
CA TRP A 8 10.69 2.83 -0.55
C TRP A 8 11.75 3.86 -0.19
N LEU A 9 12.41 4.48 -1.17
CA LEU A 9 13.34 5.58 -0.89
C LEU A 9 12.63 6.79 -0.29
N LEU A 10 11.46 7.17 -0.83
CA LEU A 10 10.66 8.26 -0.27
C LEU A 10 10.12 7.91 1.12
N LYS A 11 9.72 6.66 1.35
CA LYS A 11 9.34 6.17 2.68
C LYS A 11 10.51 6.23 3.66
N LEU A 12 11.72 5.83 3.27
CA LEU A 12 12.90 5.95 4.12
C LEU A 12 13.21 7.41 4.49
N GLN A 13 13.13 8.33 3.52
CA GLN A 13 13.27 9.76 3.83
C GLN A 13 12.23 10.21 4.85
N LEU A 14 10.96 9.83 4.65
CA LEU A 14 9.88 10.17 5.57
C LEU A 14 10.17 9.65 6.99
N GLU A 15 10.59 8.39 7.13
CA GLU A 15 10.94 7.81 8.44
C GLU A 15 12.10 8.56 9.11
N LEU A 16 13.16 8.87 8.36
CA LEU A 16 14.30 9.62 8.90
C LEU A 16 13.92 11.04 9.34
N GLU A 17 13.01 11.71 8.61
CA GLU A 17 12.54 13.05 8.98
C GLU A 17 11.52 13.04 10.13
N LEU A 18 10.81 11.92 10.36
CA LEU A 18 9.92 11.73 11.52
C LEU A 18 10.66 11.31 12.79
N LEU A 19 11.79 10.62 12.64
CA LEU A 19 12.54 10.07 13.77
C LEU A 19 13.29 11.17 14.52
N ASN A 20 12.94 11.36 15.80
CA ASN A 20 13.56 12.35 16.66
C ASN A 20 14.87 11.81 17.31
N GLU A 21 15.83 11.42 16.47
CA GLU A 21 17.14 10.91 16.89
C GLU A 21 18.28 11.67 16.19
N PRO A 22 19.39 11.99 16.87
CA PRO A 22 20.46 12.81 16.27
C PRO A 22 21.06 12.24 14.97
N PHE A 23 21.16 10.92 14.86
CA PHE A 23 21.69 10.29 13.64
C PHE A 23 20.72 10.41 12.45
N ALA A 24 19.41 10.55 12.72
CA ALA A 24 18.39 10.59 11.68
C ALA A 24 18.48 11.89 10.88
N GLU A 25 18.81 13.01 11.52
CA GLU A 25 18.98 14.31 10.86
C GLU A 25 20.12 14.27 9.82
N GLU A 26 21.29 13.72 10.20
CA GLU A 26 22.43 13.58 9.28
C GLU A 26 22.09 12.65 8.11
N LEU A 27 21.47 11.50 8.38
CA LEU A 27 21.07 10.55 7.34
C LEU A 27 20.00 11.14 6.41
N ALA A 28 19.02 11.86 6.95
CA ALA A 28 17.98 12.54 6.18
C ALA A 28 18.60 13.59 5.24
N ALA A 29 19.57 14.37 5.73
CA ALA A 29 20.27 15.37 4.93
C ALA A 29 21.09 14.71 3.80
N ASN A 30 21.79 13.61 4.10
CA ASN A 30 22.57 12.85 3.12
C ASN A 30 21.69 12.19 2.04
N LEU A 31 20.50 11.71 2.39
CA LEU A 31 19.56 11.08 1.46
C LEU A 31 18.82 12.12 0.60
N LYS A 32 18.66 13.35 1.08
CA LYS A 32 17.81 14.39 0.48
C LYS A 32 18.07 14.65 -1.01
N PRO A 33 19.32 14.73 -1.52
CA PRO A 33 19.56 14.96 -2.95
C PRO A 33 18.96 13.86 -3.82
N LEU A 34 19.09 12.60 -3.39
CA LEU A 34 18.51 11.47 -4.10
C LEU A 34 16.98 11.47 -3.98
N THR A 35 16.45 11.81 -2.81
CA THR A 35 15.00 11.98 -2.62
C THR A 35 14.41 13.02 -3.56
N ASN A 36 15.04 14.18 -3.70
CA ASN A 36 14.60 15.23 -4.62
C ASN A 36 14.63 14.74 -6.07
N LEU A 37 15.70 14.05 -6.46
CA LEU A 37 15.79 13.44 -7.79
C LEU A 37 14.66 12.44 -8.04
N ILE A 38 14.33 11.59 -7.06
CA ILE A 38 13.22 10.63 -7.19
C ILE A 38 11.87 11.33 -7.30
N ALA A 39 11.63 12.40 -6.52
CA ALA A 39 10.42 13.20 -6.64
C ALA A 39 10.27 13.79 -8.05
N ASP A 40 11.33 14.36 -8.61
CA ASP A 40 11.33 14.90 -9.97
C ASP A 40 11.07 13.79 -11.01
N ARG A 41 11.63 12.60 -10.79
CA ARG A 41 11.41 11.44 -11.67
C ARG A 41 9.97 10.94 -11.63
N TYR A 42 9.28 11.00 -10.50
CA TYR A 42 7.83 10.77 -10.45
C TYR A 42 7.08 11.80 -11.30
N ILE A 43 7.39 13.08 -11.12
CA ILE A 43 6.72 14.17 -11.85
C ILE A 43 6.92 14.02 -13.37
N GLU A 44 8.12 13.64 -13.80
CA GLU A 44 8.45 13.42 -15.21
C GLU A 44 7.82 12.15 -15.80
N PHE A 45 7.74 11.08 -15.00
CA PHE A 45 7.33 9.75 -15.47
C PHE A 45 5.81 9.58 -15.52
N LEU A 46 5.07 10.04 -14.50
CA LEU A 46 3.64 9.72 -14.36
C LEU A 46 2.78 10.17 -15.55
N PRO A 47 3.01 11.35 -16.16
CA PRO A 47 2.29 11.76 -17.38
C PRO A 47 2.51 10.82 -18.58
N LYS A 48 3.62 10.06 -18.60
CA LYS A 48 3.99 9.12 -19.67
C LYS A 48 3.41 7.71 -19.43
N LEU A 49 2.89 7.42 -18.23
CA LEU A 49 2.33 6.11 -17.88
C LEU A 49 0.88 6.01 -18.36
N ASN A 50 0.67 5.44 -19.55
CA ASN A 50 -0.67 5.32 -20.15
C ASN A 50 -1.58 4.34 -19.39
N TYR A 51 -1.01 3.26 -18.84
CA TYR A 51 -1.75 2.20 -18.16
C TYR A 51 -1.15 1.96 -16.77
N PRO A 52 -1.97 1.80 -15.72
CA PRO A 52 -1.44 1.42 -14.43
C PRO A 52 -1.09 -0.08 -14.43
N VAL A 53 -0.02 -0.42 -13.72
CA VAL A 53 0.34 -1.82 -13.46
C VAL A 53 -0.36 -2.24 -12.17
N ARG A 54 -1.25 -3.24 -12.27
CA ARG A 54 -2.07 -3.75 -11.15
C ARG A 54 -1.57 -5.07 -10.56
N ALA A 55 -0.44 -5.62 -11.04
CA ALA A 55 0.12 -6.85 -10.47
C ALA A 55 0.33 -6.68 -8.95
N GLY A 56 0.05 -7.72 -8.16
CA GLY A 56 0.24 -7.70 -6.70
C GLY A 56 1.70 -7.82 -6.27
N THR A 57 2.62 -7.33 -7.09
CA THR A 57 4.07 -7.43 -6.92
C THR A 57 4.72 -6.05 -7.10
N HIS A 58 6.06 -6.01 -7.11
CA HIS A 58 6.88 -4.81 -7.17
C HIS A 58 6.35 -3.68 -8.07
N PRO A 59 5.98 -3.90 -9.35
CA PRO A 59 5.60 -2.81 -10.23
C PRO A 59 4.21 -2.20 -9.95
N ASN A 60 3.50 -2.63 -8.89
CA ASN A 60 2.18 -2.10 -8.54
C ASN A 60 2.18 -0.57 -8.47
N THR A 61 1.43 0.06 -9.38
CA THR A 61 1.43 1.51 -9.52
C THR A 61 0.79 2.19 -8.32
N ALA A 62 -0.33 1.65 -7.81
CA ALA A 62 -1.07 2.25 -6.71
C ALA A 62 -0.30 2.22 -5.39
N PHE A 63 0.39 1.12 -5.10
CA PHE A 63 1.29 1.03 -3.94
C PHE A 63 2.42 2.06 -4.01
N GLY A 64 3.11 2.14 -5.15
CA GLY A 64 4.21 3.10 -5.31
C GLY A 64 3.76 4.55 -5.15
N LEU A 65 2.57 4.89 -5.64
CA LEU A 65 1.98 6.22 -5.47
C LEU A 65 1.56 6.50 -4.03
N SER A 66 1.10 5.50 -3.28
CA SER A 66 0.66 5.67 -1.89
C SER A 66 1.80 6.12 -0.98
N LEU A 67 2.97 5.47 -1.05
CA LEU A 67 4.12 5.88 -0.26
C LEU A 67 4.69 7.23 -0.73
N ALA A 68 4.72 7.47 -2.04
CA ALA A 68 5.16 8.76 -2.59
C ALA A 68 4.23 9.92 -2.16
N TRP A 69 2.93 9.67 -2.07
CA TRP A 69 1.95 10.63 -1.58
C TRP A 69 2.18 10.98 -0.12
N ASP A 70 2.38 9.96 0.74
CA ASP A 70 2.60 10.15 2.17
C ASP A 70 3.83 11.04 2.42
N TYR A 71 4.94 10.79 1.71
CA TYR A 71 6.11 11.67 1.73
C TYR A 71 5.80 13.08 1.20
N ALA A 72 5.13 13.20 0.05
CA ALA A 72 4.84 14.49 -0.57
C ALA A 72 3.97 15.40 0.32
N VAL A 73 3.03 14.82 1.07
CA VAL A 73 2.21 15.53 2.06
C VAL A 73 3.07 16.00 3.23
N TYR A 74 3.84 15.09 3.83
CA TYR A 74 4.72 15.41 4.97
C TYR A 74 5.71 16.52 4.62
N SER A 75 6.42 16.38 3.48
CA SER A 75 7.45 17.31 3.04
C SER A 75 6.89 18.57 2.39
N LYS A 76 5.55 18.73 2.33
CA LYS A 76 4.84 19.84 1.65
C LYS A 76 5.27 20.04 0.19
N ASN A 77 5.64 18.97 -0.52
CA ASN A 77 6.04 19.02 -1.93
C ASN A 77 4.79 19.10 -2.83
N LEU A 78 4.28 20.32 -3.01
CA LEU A 78 3.06 20.57 -3.80
C LEU A 78 3.16 20.07 -5.26
N PRO A 79 4.29 20.25 -6.00
CA PRO A 79 4.43 19.69 -7.33
C PRO A 79 4.26 18.16 -7.39
N LEU A 80 4.85 17.45 -6.43
CA LEU A 80 4.72 15.98 -6.37
C LEU A 80 3.29 15.57 -6.00
N GLN A 81 2.65 16.24 -5.03
CA GLN A 81 1.24 16.01 -4.69
C GLN A 81 0.34 16.18 -5.92
N GLU A 82 0.49 17.27 -6.67
CA GLU A 82 -0.37 17.53 -7.83
C GLU A 82 -0.14 16.52 -8.96
N SER A 83 1.09 16.11 -9.21
CA SER A 83 1.40 15.07 -10.20
C SER A 83 0.78 13.72 -9.82
N ILE A 84 0.93 13.30 -8.56
CA ILE A 84 0.33 12.04 -8.06
C ILE A 84 -1.19 12.11 -8.14
N ARG A 85 -1.82 13.18 -7.62
CA ARG A 85 -3.27 13.35 -7.64
C ARG A 85 -3.82 13.29 -9.06
N THR A 86 -3.24 14.06 -9.98
CA THR A 86 -3.67 14.13 -11.37
C THR A 86 -3.60 12.76 -12.04
N ASN A 87 -2.50 12.04 -11.87
CA ASN A 87 -2.31 10.76 -12.53
C ASN A 87 -3.07 9.62 -11.85
N ALA A 88 -3.21 9.60 -10.52
CA ALA A 88 -4.06 8.64 -9.83
C ALA A 88 -5.53 8.77 -10.30
N LEU A 89 -6.05 9.99 -10.40
CA LEU A 89 -7.39 10.22 -10.94
C LEU A 89 -7.50 9.79 -12.41
N ARG A 90 -6.51 10.10 -13.25
CA ARG A 90 -6.50 9.66 -14.65
C ARG A 90 -6.52 8.14 -14.79
N LEU A 91 -5.80 7.44 -13.92
CA LEU A 91 -5.59 5.99 -14.01
C LEU A 91 -6.72 5.17 -13.38
N PHE A 92 -7.34 5.66 -12.30
CA PHE A 92 -8.19 4.85 -11.43
C PHE A 92 -9.61 5.42 -11.18
N LYS A 93 -9.87 6.70 -11.50
CA LYS A 93 -11.17 7.34 -11.16
C LYS A 93 -12.38 6.65 -11.80
N ASN A 94 -12.20 6.07 -12.98
CA ASN A 94 -13.28 5.44 -13.74
C ASN A 94 -13.33 3.92 -13.57
N ASP A 95 -12.45 3.34 -12.74
CA ASP A 95 -12.48 1.91 -12.48
C ASP A 95 -13.70 1.55 -11.62
N MET A 96 -14.28 0.38 -11.91
CA MET A 96 -15.48 -0.16 -11.28
C MET A 96 -15.34 -1.69 -11.14
N ASP A 97 -16.09 -2.29 -10.22
CA ASP A 97 -16.20 -3.75 -10.07
C ASP A 97 -14.85 -4.50 -10.03
N CYS A 98 -13.93 -4.07 -9.15
CA CYS A 98 -12.61 -4.69 -9.05
C CYS A 98 -12.69 -6.21 -8.81
N PRO A 99 -11.94 -7.04 -9.55
CA PRO A 99 -12.08 -8.49 -9.52
C PRO A 99 -11.36 -9.12 -8.31
N PHE A 100 -11.93 -8.98 -7.11
CA PHE A 100 -11.40 -9.57 -5.87
C PHE A 100 -11.16 -11.10 -5.97
N ASN A 101 -11.87 -11.79 -6.85
CA ASN A 101 -11.73 -13.25 -7.08
C ASN A 101 -10.52 -13.63 -7.94
N TRP A 102 -9.79 -12.68 -8.50
CA TRP A 102 -8.51 -12.93 -9.19
C TRP A 102 -7.33 -12.97 -8.23
N GLU A 103 -7.51 -12.53 -6.98
CA GLU A 103 -6.50 -12.64 -5.94
C GLU A 103 -6.79 -13.84 -5.01
N PRO A 104 -5.75 -14.57 -4.54
CA PRO A 104 -4.33 -14.32 -4.81
C PRO A 104 -3.87 -14.84 -6.18
N SER A 105 -2.98 -14.10 -6.84
CA SER A 105 -2.02 -14.69 -7.78
C SER A 105 -0.88 -15.35 -6.99
N GLY A 106 -0.20 -16.33 -7.58
CA GLY A 106 0.72 -17.23 -6.86
C GLY A 106 1.91 -16.58 -6.15
N THR A 107 2.22 -15.32 -6.46
CA THR A 107 3.39 -14.60 -5.91
C THR A 107 3.03 -13.19 -5.43
N ASP A 108 1.75 -12.92 -5.21
CA ASP A 108 1.31 -11.60 -4.75
C ASP A 108 1.80 -11.36 -3.31
N PHE A 109 2.33 -10.17 -3.06
CA PHE A 109 2.54 -9.63 -1.71
C PHE A 109 1.79 -8.31 -1.48
N LEU A 110 1.14 -7.79 -2.50
CA LEU A 110 0.23 -6.65 -2.44
C LEU A 110 -1.13 -7.09 -2.97
N SER A 111 -2.21 -6.53 -2.42
CA SER A 111 -3.56 -6.75 -2.95
C SER A 111 -3.87 -5.71 -4.03
N PRO A 112 -3.89 -6.08 -5.34
CA PRO A 112 -4.22 -5.18 -6.45
C PRO A 112 -5.38 -4.21 -6.16
N CYS A 113 -6.54 -4.75 -5.78
CA CYS A 113 -7.73 -3.94 -5.56
C CYS A 113 -7.58 -3.01 -4.34
N LEU A 114 -7.00 -3.52 -3.25
CA LEU A 114 -6.89 -2.74 -2.03
C LEU A 114 -5.81 -1.66 -2.12
N GLU A 115 -4.73 -1.86 -2.88
CA GLU A 115 -3.75 -0.81 -3.14
C GLU A 115 -4.34 0.34 -3.95
N GLU A 116 -5.19 0.04 -4.94
CA GLU A 116 -5.93 1.06 -5.69
C GLU A 116 -6.86 1.87 -4.78
N ILE A 117 -7.58 1.18 -3.90
CA ILE A 117 -8.38 1.84 -2.85
C ILE A 117 -7.47 2.72 -1.97
N GLY A 118 -6.28 2.24 -1.60
CA GLY A 118 -5.30 2.94 -0.78
C GLY A 118 -4.87 4.29 -1.35
N ILE A 119 -4.58 4.37 -2.66
CA ILE A 119 -4.23 5.64 -3.31
C ILE A 119 -5.46 6.52 -3.52
N MET A 120 -6.59 5.97 -3.95
CA MET A 120 -7.80 6.76 -4.21
C MET A 120 -8.35 7.41 -2.93
N ARG A 121 -8.23 6.72 -1.79
CA ARG A 121 -8.54 7.25 -0.44
C ARG A 121 -7.72 8.49 -0.08
N ARG A 122 -6.48 8.56 -0.55
CA ARG A 122 -5.55 9.66 -0.27
C ARG A 122 -5.84 10.88 -1.14
N VAL A 123 -6.18 10.66 -2.41
CA VAL A 123 -6.27 11.74 -3.41
C VAL A 123 -7.67 12.31 -3.60
N LEU A 124 -8.71 11.58 -3.19
CA LEU A 124 -10.10 12.04 -3.26
C LEU A 124 -10.60 12.66 -1.95
N PRO A 125 -11.47 13.68 -2.02
CA PRO A 125 -12.26 14.11 -0.86
C PRO A 125 -13.07 12.95 -0.28
N LYS A 126 -13.22 12.92 1.06
CA LYS A 126 -13.84 11.82 1.79
C LYS A 126 -15.21 11.37 1.23
N ALA A 127 -16.07 12.32 0.86
CA ALA A 127 -17.41 12.03 0.34
C ALA A 127 -17.35 11.42 -1.08
N GLU A 128 -16.49 11.96 -1.95
CA GLU A 128 -16.29 11.45 -3.31
C GLU A 128 -15.66 10.06 -3.29
N PHE A 129 -14.68 9.84 -2.41
CA PHE A 129 -14.06 8.53 -2.21
C PHE A 129 -15.08 7.47 -1.80
N LEU A 130 -15.97 7.76 -0.85
CA LEU A 130 -16.96 6.78 -0.39
C LEU A 130 -17.94 6.42 -1.51
N GLN A 131 -18.27 7.36 -2.41
CA GLN A 131 -19.10 7.06 -3.58
C GLN A 131 -18.32 6.20 -4.57
N TRP A 132 -17.11 6.61 -4.95
CA TRP A 132 -16.23 5.84 -5.84
C TRP A 132 -16.01 4.41 -5.33
N LEU A 133 -15.79 4.24 -4.01
CA LEU A 133 -15.58 2.93 -3.40
C LEU A 133 -16.79 2.00 -3.52
N LYS A 134 -18.02 2.53 -3.49
CA LYS A 134 -19.25 1.73 -3.68
C LYS A 134 -19.35 1.16 -5.09
N ASP A 135 -18.86 1.91 -6.07
CA ASP A 135 -18.86 1.52 -7.48
C ASP A 135 -17.67 0.60 -7.79
N PHE A 136 -16.51 0.84 -7.16
CA PHE A 136 -15.29 0.05 -7.33
C PHE A 136 -15.28 -1.29 -6.59
N ALA A 137 -15.74 -1.32 -5.34
CA ALA A 137 -15.56 -2.46 -4.44
C ALA A 137 -16.85 -2.85 -3.70
N LYS A 138 -17.96 -2.92 -4.44
CA LYS A 138 -19.29 -3.23 -3.89
C LYS A 138 -19.34 -4.38 -2.86
N PRO A 139 -18.65 -5.53 -3.03
CA PRO A 139 -18.74 -6.64 -2.08
C PRO A 139 -18.36 -6.29 -0.64
N ILE A 140 -17.39 -5.39 -0.42
CA ILE A 140 -16.84 -5.10 0.93
C ILE A 140 -17.85 -4.40 1.85
N PHE A 141 -18.91 -3.80 1.28
CA PHE A 141 -19.99 -3.16 2.04
C PHE A 141 -20.95 -4.17 2.68
N GLY A 142 -20.92 -5.44 2.26
CA GLY A 142 -21.71 -6.49 2.89
C GLY A 142 -21.26 -6.70 4.35
N LYS A 143 -22.17 -6.58 5.31
CA LYS A 143 -21.84 -6.80 6.75
C LYS A 143 -21.35 -8.23 7.07
N LYS A 144 -21.63 -9.18 6.17
CA LYS A 144 -21.16 -10.58 6.22
C LYS A 144 -20.04 -10.86 5.21
N TYR A 145 -19.46 -9.81 4.62
CA TYR A 145 -18.33 -9.97 3.71
C TYR A 145 -17.19 -10.69 4.44
N ASN A 146 -16.68 -11.72 3.81
CA ASN A 146 -15.57 -12.52 4.29
C ASN A 146 -14.64 -12.79 3.11
N TRP A 147 -13.34 -12.82 3.38
CA TRP A 147 -12.33 -13.10 2.37
C TRP A 147 -11.27 -14.01 2.99
N GLU A 148 -10.99 -15.13 2.33
CA GLU A 148 -10.02 -16.09 2.85
C GLU A 148 -8.60 -15.51 2.84
N THR A 149 -7.79 -15.93 3.82
CA THR A 149 -6.36 -15.62 3.86
C THR A 149 -5.64 -16.29 2.69
N ALA A 150 -4.58 -15.64 2.23
CA ALA A 150 -3.68 -16.24 1.25
C ALA A 150 -2.89 -17.37 1.93
N LYS A 151 -2.96 -18.58 1.37
CA LYS A 151 -2.30 -19.77 1.92
C LYS A 151 -0.90 -19.89 1.34
N VAL A 152 0.08 -20.13 2.20
CA VAL A 152 1.47 -20.35 1.79
C VAL A 152 1.80 -21.83 1.93
N SER A 153 2.12 -22.49 0.82
CA SER A 153 2.44 -23.92 0.82
C SER A 153 3.90 -24.21 1.19
N ASP A 154 4.81 -23.30 0.84
CA ASP A 154 6.25 -23.40 1.11
C ASP A 154 6.79 -22.00 1.42
N ARG A 155 7.29 -21.80 2.64
CA ARG A 155 7.85 -20.52 3.10
C ARG A 155 9.35 -20.38 2.84
N SER A 156 10.01 -21.46 2.41
CA SER A 156 11.41 -21.43 1.97
C SER A 156 11.55 -21.04 0.49
N ASP A 157 10.43 -21.02 -0.26
CA ASP A 157 10.42 -20.50 -1.62
C ASP A 157 10.27 -18.97 -1.61
N GLY A 158 11.23 -18.29 -2.24
CA GLY A 158 11.32 -16.83 -2.26
C GLY A 158 10.17 -16.10 -2.98
N HIS A 159 9.30 -16.81 -3.71
CA HIS A 159 8.11 -16.22 -4.33
C HIS A 159 6.82 -16.63 -3.64
N LEU A 160 6.70 -17.87 -3.17
CA LEU A 160 5.47 -18.32 -2.49
C LEU A 160 5.30 -17.64 -1.13
N VAL A 161 6.41 -17.33 -0.44
CA VAL A 161 6.41 -16.59 0.83
C VAL A 161 5.79 -15.18 0.70
N HIS A 162 5.75 -14.60 -0.50
CA HIS A 162 5.10 -13.32 -0.76
C HIS A 162 3.64 -13.27 -0.29
N LEU A 163 2.94 -14.41 -0.32
CA LEU A 163 1.55 -14.50 0.10
C LEU A 163 1.33 -14.16 1.58
N ASP A 164 2.36 -14.29 2.43
CA ASP A 164 2.29 -13.75 3.79
C ASP A 164 2.29 -12.21 3.79
N GLY A 165 3.06 -11.58 2.91
CA GLY A 165 3.02 -10.14 2.66
C GLY A 165 1.66 -9.67 2.13
N LEU A 166 1.00 -10.46 1.28
CA LEU A 166 -0.34 -10.16 0.77
C LEU A 166 -1.37 -10.09 1.91
N ASN A 167 -1.29 -10.99 2.90
CA ASN A 167 -2.17 -10.90 4.06
C ASN A 167 -1.94 -9.60 4.85
N PHE A 168 -0.69 -9.17 5.05
CA PHE A 168 -0.43 -7.86 5.65
C PHE A 168 -0.98 -6.71 4.79
N SER A 169 -0.82 -6.78 3.46
CA SER A 169 -1.39 -5.79 2.52
C SER A 169 -2.89 -5.66 2.61
N ARG A 170 -3.58 -6.80 2.72
CA ARG A 170 -5.02 -6.82 2.97
C ARG A 170 -5.34 -6.20 4.32
N ALA A 171 -4.61 -6.57 5.37
CA ALA A 171 -4.86 -6.09 6.72
C ALA A 171 -4.78 -4.55 6.82
N TRP A 172 -3.69 -3.91 6.37
CA TRP A 172 -3.54 -2.46 6.53
C TRP A 172 -4.60 -1.65 5.79
N ASN A 173 -4.96 -2.07 4.58
CA ASN A 173 -5.98 -1.39 3.79
C ASN A 173 -7.36 -1.55 4.44
N LEU A 174 -7.69 -2.74 4.94
CA LEU A 174 -8.95 -2.98 5.65
C LEU A 174 -9.03 -2.22 6.98
N TYR A 175 -7.93 -2.12 7.72
CA TYR A 175 -7.85 -1.29 8.94
C TYR A 175 -8.11 0.18 8.64
N GLU A 176 -7.47 0.73 7.61
CA GLU A 176 -7.64 2.12 7.19
C GLU A 176 -9.08 2.44 6.79
N LEU A 177 -9.74 1.53 6.06
CA LEU A 177 -11.15 1.67 5.70
C LEU A 177 -12.07 1.63 6.92
N ALA A 178 -11.86 0.65 7.82
CA ALA A 178 -12.65 0.52 9.04
C ALA A 178 -12.50 1.75 9.96
N LYS A 179 -11.29 2.31 10.05
CA LYS A 179 -10.97 3.50 10.85
C LYS A 179 -11.60 4.77 10.27
N GLN A 180 -11.51 4.97 8.95
CA GLN A 180 -12.00 6.20 8.31
C GLN A 180 -13.53 6.22 8.12
N PHE A 181 -14.15 5.04 7.95
CA PHE A 181 -15.58 4.85 7.71
C PHE A 181 -16.20 3.83 8.68
N PRO A 182 -16.22 4.10 9.99
CA PRO A 182 -16.63 3.12 11.00
C PRO A 182 -18.11 2.71 10.87
N LYS A 183 -18.99 3.57 10.35
CA LYS A 183 -20.42 3.25 10.17
C LYS A 183 -20.63 2.28 9.01
N GLU A 184 -19.98 2.57 7.89
CA GLU A 184 -20.11 1.84 6.64
C GLU A 184 -19.31 0.53 6.67
N LEU A 185 -18.05 0.62 7.09
CA LEU A 185 -17.01 -0.39 6.90
C LEU A 185 -16.33 -0.87 8.20
N GLY A 186 -16.81 -0.44 9.38
CA GLY A 186 -16.21 -0.85 10.66
C GLY A 186 -16.16 -2.36 10.90
N HIS A 187 -17.02 -3.14 10.24
CA HIS A 187 -17.00 -4.61 10.29
C HIS A 187 -15.73 -5.22 9.67
N LEU A 188 -15.04 -4.49 8.78
CA LEU A 188 -13.82 -4.96 8.12
C LEU A 188 -12.64 -5.11 9.09
N LYS A 189 -12.66 -4.46 10.27
CA LYS A 189 -11.60 -4.61 11.27
C LYS A 189 -11.36 -6.08 11.65
N LYS A 190 -12.44 -6.85 11.87
CA LYS A 190 -12.32 -8.26 12.23
C LYS A 190 -11.67 -9.08 11.12
N LEU A 191 -11.98 -8.75 9.85
CA LEU A 191 -11.36 -9.40 8.70
C LEU A 191 -9.88 -9.04 8.58
N ALA A 192 -9.53 -7.77 8.83
CA ALA A 192 -8.15 -7.31 8.89
C ALA A 192 -7.35 -8.06 9.97
N ASP A 193 -7.94 -8.23 11.17
CA ASP A 193 -7.35 -9.00 12.27
C ASP A 193 -7.07 -10.45 11.85
N THR A 194 -7.97 -11.10 11.11
CA THR A 194 -7.78 -12.46 10.58
C THR A 194 -6.57 -12.54 9.65
N HIS A 195 -6.42 -11.61 8.70
CA HIS A 195 -5.27 -11.59 7.80
C HIS A 195 -3.96 -11.30 8.53
N MET A 196 -3.95 -10.31 9.43
CA MET A 196 -2.79 -9.96 10.23
C MET A 196 -2.31 -11.15 11.05
N GLN A 197 -3.20 -11.81 11.78
CA GLN A 197 -2.85 -12.91 12.68
C GLN A 197 -2.38 -14.17 11.95
N PHE A 198 -2.87 -14.41 10.72
CA PHE A 198 -2.47 -15.59 9.94
C PHE A 198 -0.99 -15.55 9.58
N SER A 199 -0.48 -14.39 9.15
CA SER A 199 0.90 -14.24 8.66
C SER A 199 1.87 -13.74 9.71
N LEU A 200 1.40 -13.25 10.86
CA LEU A 200 2.26 -12.74 11.93
C LEU A 200 3.34 -13.74 12.39
N PRO A 201 3.07 -15.06 12.55
CA PRO A 201 4.12 -16.01 12.92
C PRO A 201 5.26 -16.15 11.89
N ALA A 202 5.02 -15.80 10.62
CA ALA A 202 6.00 -15.95 9.54
C ALA A 202 7.14 -14.91 9.61
N ILE A 203 7.04 -13.88 10.46
CA ILE A 203 8.11 -12.88 10.60
C ILE A 203 9.31 -13.38 11.43
N THR A 204 9.15 -14.51 12.12
CA THR A 204 10.18 -15.14 12.98
C THR A 204 10.22 -16.66 12.81
N ASP A 205 9.91 -17.19 11.63
CA ASP A 205 9.79 -18.64 11.39
C ASP A 205 11.10 -19.33 11.00
N GLY A 206 12.20 -18.57 10.90
CA GLY A 206 13.54 -19.02 10.56
C GLY A 206 13.86 -19.02 9.06
N ASN A 207 12.92 -18.65 8.18
CA ASN A 207 13.14 -18.60 6.74
C ASN A 207 13.55 -17.20 6.30
N TYR A 208 14.82 -17.04 5.88
CA TYR A 208 15.36 -15.76 5.44
C TYR A 208 14.52 -15.12 4.32
N GLU A 209 13.98 -15.93 3.41
CA GLU A 209 13.17 -15.54 2.26
C GLU A 209 11.98 -14.65 2.65
N GLY A 210 11.41 -14.84 3.85
CA GLY A 210 10.35 -14.00 4.42
C GLY A 210 10.88 -12.97 5.42
N GLU A 211 11.70 -13.40 6.38
CA GLU A 211 12.07 -12.59 7.55
C GLU A 211 12.73 -11.26 7.21
N HIS A 212 13.49 -11.18 6.11
CA HIS A 212 14.24 -9.96 5.77
C HIS A 212 13.37 -8.78 5.35
N TRP A 213 12.10 -8.99 5.01
CA TRP A 213 11.20 -7.92 4.54
C TRP A 213 9.79 -7.97 5.15
N LEU A 214 9.27 -9.14 5.54
CA LEU A 214 7.91 -9.28 6.09
C LEU A 214 7.68 -8.42 7.34
N ALA A 215 8.72 -8.23 8.17
CA ALA A 215 8.64 -7.38 9.35
C ALA A 215 8.23 -5.94 9.02
N SER A 216 8.68 -5.40 7.88
CA SER A 216 8.30 -4.04 7.43
C SER A 216 6.81 -3.95 7.07
N PHE A 217 6.25 -4.99 6.45
CA PHE A 217 4.83 -5.08 6.10
C PHE A 217 3.97 -5.30 7.34
N ALA A 218 4.41 -6.17 8.25
CA ALA A 218 3.73 -6.42 9.51
C ALA A 218 3.68 -5.16 10.38
N LEU A 219 4.79 -4.42 10.49
CA LEU A 219 4.85 -3.14 11.20
C LEU A 219 3.91 -2.12 10.56
N TYR A 220 3.94 -1.98 9.23
CA TYR A 220 3.05 -1.06 8.53
C TYR A 220 1.56 -1.39 8.76
N ALA A 221 1.19 -2.67 8.76
CA ALA A 221 -0.17 -3.10 9.11
C ALA A 221 -0.52 -2.83 10.57
N PHE A 222 0.42 -3.07 11.48
CA PHE A 222 0.23 -2.83 12.91
C PHE A 222 -0.05 -1.35 13.21
N GLU A 223 0.70 -0.43 12.60
CA GLU A 223 0.48 1.02 12.73
C GLU A 223 -0.93 1.45 12.30
N LYS A 224 -1.56 0.73 11.36
CA LYS A 224 -2.92 1.04 10.89
C LYS A 224 -4.00 0.45 11.79
N ALA A 225 -3.68 -0.60 12.53
CA ALA A 225 -4.59 -1.26 13.45
C ALA A 225 -4.86 -0.42 14.71
N THR A 226 -3.90 0.43 15.09
CA THR A 226 -3.96 1.36 16.23
C THR A 226 -4.55 2.71 15.86
#